data_AF-A0A800FI07-F1
#
_entry.id   AF-A0A800FI07-F1
#
_cell.length_a   1.000
_cell.length_b   1.000
_cell.length_c   1.000
_cell.angle_alpha   90.00
_cell.angle_beta   90.00
_cell.angle_gamma   90.00
#
_symmetry.space_group_name_H-M   'P 1'
#
loop_
_entity.id
_entity.type
_entity.pdbx_description
1 polymer ?
#
loop_
_entity_poly.entity_id
_entity_poly.type
_entity_poly.pdbx_seq_one_letter_code
_entity_poly.pdbx_strand_id
1 'polypeptide(L)'
;NEGRKAAAVNILFVLPLSAIVVGNAGWLGKAISTLSPDIISPNTSPDEIFVVVASIVTSPGVFGFVMAALTAALMSTVDTLINATAAIFVNDVYRPLMKYFRKSHDDRKTRDKTELFAARLTSIAITAAGVLSVLAFVQFPTVYEAHGYFHSTLTPPLVVAIFMGVFWKRFSPAGVITTFLGGVALMIIGARYPEMFISPFDHGIEMNPNRPYSYIRALYNLVVCVGVGLFVTYTSSLQNRFITWIRNTKNGQPIMLLISISTTLAFFLLVFGITTFEFFFPVIVILFVPLIVTYFGHYDEELATNGLTVWSIAAAKAAFKGSTPNELVGEKVEVHFKLLDNDIDKVLFSKNDLSRMTAEVGDLVYLSDKRKWLGGLKSIHSEYGEPHDEEGIVYINRDHLDHGLFDEGRSLIAEKEM
;
A
#
# COMPACT_ATOMS: atom_id res chain seq x y z
N ASN A 1 -9.15 5.23 -17.91
CA ASN A 1 -10.43 5.85 -17.45
C ASN A 1 -11.23 4.99 -16.48
N GLU A 2 -11.29 3.67 -16.66
CA GLU A 2 -12.07 2.77 -15.79
C GLU A 2 -11.57 2.73 -14.34
N GLY A 3 -10.24 2.74 -14.10
CA GLY A 3 -9.70 2.81 -12.73
C GLY A 3 -10.20 4.02 -11.92
N ARG A 4 -10.36 5.19 -12.57
CA ARG A 4 -10.93 6.39 -11.92
C ARG A 4 -12.41 6.20 -11.58
N LYS A 5 -13.18 5.57 -12.47
CA LYS A 5 -14.60 5.27 -12.23
C LYS A 5 -14.76 4.26 -11.10
N ALA A 6 -13.97 3.19 -11.10
CA ALA A 6 -13.96 2.19 -10.03
C ALA A 6 -13.63 2.84 -8.68
N ALA A 7 -12.58 3.68 -8.63
CA ALA A 7 -12.23 4.42 -7.42
C ALA A 7 -13.37 5.34 -6.95
N ALA A 8 -13.98 6.10 -7.87
CA ALA A 8 -15.10 6.99 -7.55
C ALA A 8 -16.32 6.22 -7.02
N VAL A 9 -16.71 5.12 -7.66
CA VAL A 9 -17.83 4.27 -7.22
C VAL A 9 -17.55 3.68 -5.84
N ASN A 10 -16.32 3.18 -5.63
CA ASN A 10 -15.94 2.59 -4.37
C ASN A 10 -15.98 3.63 -3.22
N ILE A 11 -15.37 4.79 -3.43
CA ILE A 11 -15.28 5.85 -2.42
C ILE A 11 -16.63 6.49 -2.12
N LEU A 12 -17.43 6.79 -3.16
CA LEU A 12 -18.68 7.55 -2.99
C LEU A 12 -19.87 6.68 -2.59
N PHE A 13 -19.88 5.39 -2.96
CA PHE A 13 -21.05 4.53 -2.75
C PHE A 13 -20.74 3.29 -1.92
N VAL A 14 -19.73 2.49 -2.31
CA VAL A 14 -19.49 1.18 -1.68
C VAL A 14 -19.01 1.34 -0.24
N LEU A 15 -18.05 2.23 0.03
CA LEU A 15 -17.53 2.45 1.39
C LEU A 15 -18.58 3.03 2.34
N PRO A 16 -19.35 4.09 2.00
CA PRO A 16 -20.43 4.58 2.85
C PRO A 16 -21.53 3.54 3.09
N LEU A 17 -21.92 2.80 2.04
CA LEU A 17 -22.91 1.75 2.17
C LEU A 17 -22.42 0.66 3.14
N SER A 18 -21.16 0.23 2.99
CA SER A 18 -20.55 -0.76 3.88
C SER A 18 -20.51 -0.26 5.33
N ALA A 19 -20.14 1.01 5.54
CA ALA A 19 -20.12 1.62 6.87
C ALA A 19 -21.51 1.64 7.52
N ILE A 20 -22.56 1.96 6.75
CA ILE A 20 -23.95 1.89 7.22
C ILE A 20 -24.31 0.45 7.55
N VAL A 21 -24.15 -0.48 6.60
CA VAL A 21 -24.53 -1.89 6.74
C VAL A 21 -23.88 -2.53 7.97
N VAL A 22 -22.57 -2.34 8.17
CA VAL A 22 -21.85 -2.91 9.31
C VAL A 22 -22.15 -2.15 10.61
N GLY A 23 -22.28 -0.82 10.55
CA GLY A 23 -22.55 0.04 11.72
C GLY A 23 -23.94 -0.15 12.33
N ASN A 24 -24.92 -0.61 11.55
CA ASN A 24 -26.31 -0.81 12.01
C ASN A 24 -26.42 -1.73 13.23
N ALA A 25 -25.63 -2.80 13.31
CA ALA A 25 -25.67 -3.70 14.47
C ALA A 25 -25.23 -2.99 15.75
N GLY A 26 -24.23 -2.11 15.68
CA GLY A 26 -23.82 -1.29 16.82
C GLY A 26 -24.90 -0.29 17.25
N TRP A 27 -25.56 0.37 16.30
CA TRP A 27 -26.66 1.30 16.59
C TRP A 27 -27.87 0.59 17.21
N LEU A 28 -28.27 -0.56 16.66
CA LEU A 28 -29.35 -1.39 17.21
C LEU A 28 -28.99 -1.91 18.60
N GLY A 29 -27.77 -2.42 18.80
CA GLY A 29 -27.29 -2.87 20.10
C GLY A 29 -27.31 -1.76 21.15
N LYS A 30 -26.91 -0.54 20.76
CA LYS A 30 -26.98 0.62 21.65
C LYS A 30 -28.43 1.00 21.99
N ALA A 31 -29.33 1.02 21.01
CA ALA A 31 -30.73 1.33 21.24
C ALA A 31 -31.41 0.31 22.16
N ILE A 32 -31.23 -0.99 21.90
CA ILE A 32 -31.78 -2.07 22.71
C ILE A 32 -31.23 -2.01 24.14
N SER A 33 -29.92 -1.80 24.32
CA SER A 33 -29.35 -1.72 25.68
C SER A 33 -29.87 -0.54 26.51
N THR A 34 -30.31 0.55 25.85
CA THR A 34 -30.92 1.69 26.55
C THR A 34 -32.41 1.51 26.83
N LEU A 35 -33.15 0.85 25.93
CA LEU A 35 -34.61 0.70 26.05
C LEU A 35 -35.01 -0.54 26.85
N SER A 36 -34.27 -1.64 26.68
CA SER A 36 -34.53 -2.95 27.28
C SER A 36 -33.22 -3.56 27.80
N PRO A 37 -32.69 -3.07 28.94
CA PRO A 37 -31.44 -3.57 29.53
C PRO A 37 -31.47 -5.06 29.87
N ASP A 38 -32.66 -5.64 30.06
CA ASP A 38 -32.87 -7.07 30.33
C ASP A 38 -32.51 -7.96 29.12
N ILE A 39 -32.54 -7.42 27.90
CA ILE A 39 -32.20 -8.16 26.67
C ILE A 39 -30.72 -7.99 26.32
N ILE A 40 -30.23 -6.76 26.31
CA ILE A 40 -28.80 -6.45 26.11
C ILE A 40 -28.36 -5.54 27.24
N SER A 41 -27.40 -6.00 28.03
CA SER A 41 -26.83 -5.17 29.09
C SER A 41 -26.04 -3.98 28.49
N PRO A 42 -26.13 -2.78 29.09
CA PRO A 42 -25.25 -1.67 28.73
C PRO A 42 -23.75 -1.97 28.87
N ASN A 43 -23.39 -3.03 29.62
CA ASN A 43 -22.02 -3.46 29.84
C ASN A 43 -21.53 -4.54 28.86
N THR A 44 -22.35 -4.94 27.87
CA THR A 44 -21.93 -5.89 26.84
C THR A 44 -20.74 -5.33 26.06
N SER A 45 -19.75 -6.19 25.79
CA SER A 45 -18.56 -5.81 25.04
C SER A 45 -18.93 -5.27 23.66
N PRO A 46 -18.41 -4.09 23.26
CA PRO A 46 -18.61 -3.56 21.92
C PRO A 46 -18.14 -4.51 20.81
N ASP A 47 -17.12 -5.34 21.08
CA ASP A 47 -16.58 -6.28 20.09
C ASP A 47 -17.52 -7.47 19.83
N GLU A 48 -18.41 -7.78 20.77
CA GLU A 48 -19.37 -8.88 20.66
C GLU A 48 -20.74 -8.43 20.15
N ILE A 49 -20.98 -7.11 20.09
CA ILE A 49 -22.32 -6.55 19.88
C ILE A 49 -22.95 -7.00 18.56
N PHE A 50 -22.13 -7.17 17.51
CA PHE A 50 -22.61 -7.64 16.22
C PHE A 50 -23.23 -9.03 16.32
N VAL A 51 -22.56 -9.96 17.01
CA VAL A 51 -23.01 -11.34 17.17
C VAL A 51 -24.25 -11.41 18.05
N VAL A 52 -24.28 -10.62 19.13
CA VAL A 52 -25.44 -10.53 20.05
C VAL A 52 -26.68 -9.98 19.32
N VAL A 53 -26.53 -8.91 18.55
CA VAL A 53 -27.67 -8.35 17.81
C VAL A 53 -28.13 -9.29 16.69
N ALA A 54 -27.19 -9.94 15.99
CA ALA A 54 -27.54 -10.92 14.97
C ALA A 54 -28.35 -12.09 15.56
N SER A 55 -28.01 -12.59 16.75
CA SER A 55 -28.74 -13.72 17.37
C SER A 55 -30.16 -13.36 17.80
N ILE A 56 -30.42 -12.09 18.11
CA ILE A 56 -31.75 -11.59 18.50
C ILE A 56 -32.63 -11.35 17.27
N VAL A 57 -32.06 -10.77 16.21
CA VAL A 57 -32.84 -10.31 15.04
C VAL A 57 -33.08 -11.43 14.03
N THR A 58 -32.21 -12.45 13.98
CA THR A 58 -32.28 -13.51 12.97
C THR A 58 -32.91 -14.79 13.51
N SER A 59 -33.54 -15.58 12.61
CA SER A 59 -33.99 -16.93 12.94
C SER A 59 -32.81 -17.91 12.99
N PRO A 60 -32.91 -19.07 13.70
CA PRO A 60 -31.77 -19.95 13.92
C PRO A 60 -31.00 -20.38 12.67
N GLY A 61 -31.70 -20.65 11.56
CA GLY A 61 -31.06 -20.99 10.28
C GLY A 61 -30.32 -19.81 9.65
N VAL A 62 -30.92 -18.62 9.70
CA VAL A 62 -30.34 -17.39 9.14
C VAL A 62 -29.14 -16.94 10.00
N PHE A 63 -29.21 -17.10 11.31
CA PHE A 63 -28.09 -16.83 12.22
C PHE A 63 -26.85 -17.64 11.81
N GLY A 64 -27.02 -18.94 11.52
CA GLY A 64 -25.94 -19.79 11.04
C GLY A 64 -25.32 -19.29 9.73
N PHE A 65 -26.14 -18.86 8.76
CA PHE A 65 -25.65 -18.25 7.53
C PHE A 65 -24.89 -16.94 7.76
N VAL A 66 -25.35 -16.09 8.68
CA VAL A 66 -24.65 -14.84 9.03
C VAL A 66 -23.28 -15.13 9.64
N MET A 67 -23.20 -16.09 10.57
CA MET A 67 -21.92 -16.48 11.18
C MET A 67 -20.96 -17.12 10.17
N ALA A 68 -21.47 -17.93 9.24
CA ALA A 68 -20.69 -18.49 8.16
C ALA A 68 -20.14 -17.39 7.22
N ALA A 69 -20.99 -16.42 6.84
CA ALA A 69 -20.58 -15.30 5.99
C ALA A 69 -19.52 -14.41 6.67
N LEU A 70 -19.68 -14.11 7.96
CA LEU A 70 -18.71 -13.38 8.76
C LEU A 70 -17.37 -14.12 8.80
N THR A 71 -17.39 -15.43 9.07
CA THR A 71 -16.18 -16.25 9.12
C THR A 71 -15.50 -16.32 7.76
N ALA A 72 -16.26 -16.47 6.66
CA ALA A 72 -15.74 -16.48 5.30
C ALA A 72 -15.09 -15.14 4.92
N ALA A 73 -15.71 -14.02 5.28
CA ALA A 73 -15.15 -12.69 5.04
C ALA A 73 -13.86 -12.44 5.84
N LEU A 74 -13.80 -12.90 7.10
CA LEU A 74 -12.59 -12.86 7.91
C LEU A 74 -11.47 -13.69 7.27
N MET A 75 -11.76 -14.94 6.88
CA MET A 75 -10.78 -15.83 6.22
C MET A 75 -10.26 -15.22 4.91
N SER A 76 -11.13 -14.64 4.08
CA SER A 76 -10.72 -13.96 2.85
C SER A 76 -9.76 -12.81 3.09
N THR A 77 -9.97 -12.03 4.16
CA THR A 77 -9.08 -10.93 4.54
C THR A 77 -7.73 -11.44 5.05
N VAL A 78 -7.77 -12.45 5.94
CA VAL A 78 -6.57 -13.09 6.50
C VAL A 78 -5.72 -13.70 5.39
N ASP A 79 -6.33 -14.45 4.47
CA ASP A 79 -5.64 -15.07 3.34
C ASP A 79 -4.96 -14.03 2.44
N THR A 80 -5.67 -12.93 2.14
CA THR A 80 -5.14 -11.82 1.34
C THR A 80 -3.93 -11.18 2.02
N LEU A 81 -4.00 -10.92 3.34
CA LEU A 81 -2.91 -10.30 4.09
C LEU A 81 -1.70 -11.23 4.26
N ILE A 82 -1.93 -12.52 4.51
CA ILE A 82 -0.85 -13.53 4.60
C ILE A 82 -0.13 -13.63 3.25
N ASN A 83 -0.87 -13.73 2.16
CA ASN A 83 -0.29 -13.82 0.82
C ASN A 83 0.49 -12.54 0.45
N ALA A 84 -0.08 -11.36 0.72
CA ALA A 84 0.59 -10.09 0.48
C ALA A 84 1.91 -9.96 1.28
N THR A 85 1.89 -10.34 2.56
CA THR A 85 3.09 -10.26 3.42
C THR A 85 4.16 -11.28 2.99
N ALA A 86 3.76 -12.48 2.57
CA ALA A 86 4.68 -13.46 2.01
C ALA A 86 5.32 -12.96 0.70
N ALA A 87 4.53 -12.31 -0.17
CA ALA A 87 5.05 -11.70 -1.39
C ALA A 87 6.03 -10.56 -1.10
N ILE A 88 5.74 -9.71 -0.11
CA ILE A 88 6.65 -8.65 0.37
C ILE A 88 7.96 -9.27 0.85
N PHE A 89 7.90 -10.29 1.71
CA PHE A 89 9.12 -10.95 2.19
C PHE A 89 9.96 -11.56 1.05
N VAL A 90 9.31 -12.24 0.10
CA VAL A 90 10.03 -12.84 -1.03
C VAL A 90 10.71 -11.77 -1.88
N ASN A 91 10.02 -10.69 -2.20
CA ASN A 91 10.52 -9.64 -3.09
C ASN A 91 11.53 -8.69 -2.42
N ASP A 92 11.29 -8.32 -1.17
CA ASP A 92 12.03 -7.25 -0.50
C ASP A 92 13.12 -7.77 0.45
N VAL A 93 13.00 -9.02 0.91
CA VAL A 93 13.97 -9.63 1.84
C VAL A 93 14.70 -10.80 1.17
N TYR A 94 13.99 -11.85 0.77
CA TYR A 94 14.60 -13.08 0.27
C TYR A 94 15.41 -12.84 -1.01
N ARG A 95 14.81 -12.21 -2.03
CA ARG A 95 15.48 -11.93 -3.32
C ARG A 95 16.72 -11.05 -3.15
N PRO A 96 16.67 -9.87 -2.49
CA PRO A 96 17.86 -9.04 -2.27
C PRO A 96 18.94 -9.75 -1.46
N LEU A 97 18.56 -10.51 -0.43
CA LEU A 97 19.51 -11.26 0.40
C LEU A 97 20.21 -12.36 -0.41
N MET A 98 19.48 -13.08 -1.26
CA MET A 98 20.03 -14.12 -2.12
C MET A 98 21.00 -13.54 -3.17
N LYS A 99 20.65 -12.37 -3.74
CA LYS A 99 21.54 -11.60 -4.63
C LYS A 99 22.81 -11.13 -3.90
N TYR A 100 22.67 -10.64 -2.68
CA TYR A 100 23.80 -10.21 -1.85
C TYR A 100 24.77 -11.36 -1.55
N PHE A 101 24.24 -12.56 -1.22
CA PHE A 101 25.05 -13.75 -1.02
C PHE A 101 25.49 -14.45 -2.32
N ARG A 102 25.27 -13.82 -3.49
CA ARG A 102 25.64 -14.33 -4.83
C ARG A 102 25.18 -15.76 -5.12
N LYS A 103 24.10 -16.21 -4.47
CA LYS A 103 23.46 -17.49 -4.81
C LYS A 103 22.54 -17.26 -6.00
N SER A 104 23.12 -17.19 -7.20
CA SER A 104 22.33 -17.16 -8.44
C SER A 104 21.93 -18.59 -8.81
N HIS A 105 20.64 -18.85 -8.95
CA HIS A 105 20.17 -20.04 -9.65
C HIS A 105 20.06 -19.68 -11.14
N ASP A 106 20.85 -20.34 -11.99
CA ASP A 106 20.85 -20.12 -13.45
C ASP A 106 19.54 -20.57 -14.12
N ASP A 107 18.79 -21.47 -13.48
CA ASP A 107 17.53 -21.98 -14.01
C ASP A 107 16.31 -21.28 -13.35
N ARG A 108 15.49 -20.64 -14.19
CA ARG A 108 14.23 -19.97 -13.81
C ARG A 108 13.30 -20.92 -13.05
N LYS A 109 13.21 -22.19 -13.48
CA LYS A 109 12.30 -23.17 -12.86
C LYS A 109 12.73 -23.54 -11.44
N THR A 110 14.04 -23.61 -11.20
CA THR A 110 14.60 -23.87 -9.87
C THR A 110 14.44 -22.65 -8.94
N ARG A 111 14.59 -21.44 -9.49
CA ARG A 111 14.30 -20.20 -8.76
C ARG A 111 12.84 -20.10 -8.33
N ASP A 112 11.90 -20.30 -9.25
CA ASP A 112 10.47 -20.18 -8.94
C ASP A 112 10.02 -21.20 -7.89
N LYS A 113 10.58 -22.43 -7.92
CA LYS A 113 10.33 -23.45 -6.90
C LYS A 113 10.86 -23.04 -5.51
N THR A 114 12.07 -22.50 -5.44
CA THR A 114 12.67 -22.09 -4.17
C THR A 114 11.98 -20.86 -3.59
N GLU A 115 11.59 -19.90 -4.43
CA GLU A 115 10.79 -18.74 -4.02
C GLU A 115 9.40 -19.14 -3.54
N LEU A 116 8.73 -20.09 -4.22
CA LEU A 116 7.44 -20.61 -3.78
C LEU A 116 7.54 -21.33 -2.43
N PHE A 117 8.61 -22.09 -2.20
CA PHE A 117 8.86 -22.73 -0.91
C PHE A 117 9.11 -21.69 0.19
N ALA A 118 9.92 -20.67 -0.10
CA ALA A 118 10.17 -19.56 0.82
C ALA A 118 8.87 -18.80 1.15
N ALA A 119 8.01 -18.54 0.15
CA ALA A 119 6.70 -17.92 0.34
C ALA A 119 5.83 -18.74 1.30
N ARG A 120 5.71 -20.06 1.07
CA ARG A 120 4.90 -20.96 1.92
C ARG A 120 5.41 -21.02 3.35
N LEU A 121 6.72 -21.12 3.55
CA LEU A 121 7.31 -21.12 4.89
C LEU A 121 7.07 -19.79 5.60
N THR A 122 7.16 -18.68 4.85
CA THR A 122 6.87 -17.35 5.36
C THR A 122 5.41 -17.19 5.75
N SER A 123 4.46 -17.71 4.95
CA SER A 123 3.04 -17.74 5.31
C SER A 123 2.79 -18.47 6.63
N ILE A 124 3.43 -19.62 6.85
CA ILE A 124 3.34 -20.37 8.11
C ILE A 124 3.89 -19.54 9.28
N ALA A 125 5.06 -18.93 9.10
CA ALA A 125 5.69 -18.11 10.13
C ALA A 125 4.86 -16.87 10.49
N ILE A 126 4.32 -16.17 9.49
CA ILE A 126 3.44 -15.01 9.69
C ILE A 126 2.14 -15.43 10.38
N THR A 127 1.56 -16.57 10.00
CA THR A 127 0.36 -17.10 10.67
C THR A 127 0.63 -17.37 12.14
N ALA A 128 1.74 -18.04 12.46
CA ALA A 128 2.14 -18.29 13.84
C ALA A 128 2.39 -16.98 14.61
N ALA A 129 3.08 -16.02 14.00
CA ALA A 129 3.31 -14.70 14.60
C ALA A 129 1.99 -13.93 14.83
N GLY A 130 1.04 -14.00 13.89
CA GLY A 130 -0.28 -13.39 14.03
C GLY A 130 -1.07 -13.97 15.19
N VAL A 131 -1.07 -15.30 15.34
CA VAL A 131 -1.70 -15.98 16.49
C VAL A 131 -1.02 -15.59 17.81
N LEU A 132 0.32 -15.57 17.86
CA LEU A 132 1.06 -15.16 19.05
C LEU A 132 0.83 -13.68 19.42
N SER A 133 0.56 -12.83 18.43
CA SER A 133 0.30 -11.40 18.64
C SER A 133 -0.95 -11.13 19.47
N VAL A 134 -1.89 -12.08 19.56
CA VAL A 134 -3.07 -11.98 20.44
C VAL A 134 -2.67 -11.70 21.89
N LEU A 135 -1.55 -12.26 22.37
CA LEU A 135 -1.03 -12.04 23.72
C LEU A 135 -0.69 -10.56 23.99
N ALA A 136 -0.30 -9.81 22.96
CA ALA A 136 0.00 -8.39 23.07
C ALA A 136 -1.26 -7.51 22.91
N PHE A 137 -2.26 -7.98 22.18
CA PHE A 137 -3.48 -7.20 21.89
C PHE A 137 -4.62 -7.40 22.89
N VAL A 138 -4.62 -8.49 23.68
CA VAL A 138 -5.65 -8.75 24.70
C VAL A 138 -5.72 -7.69 25.80
N GLN A 139 -4.66 -6.88 25.98
CA GLN A 139 -4.63 -5.77 26.93
C GLN A 139 -5.46 -4.55 26.48
N PHE A 140 -5.98 -4.54 25.25
CA PHE A 140 -6.84 -3.47 24.75
C PHE A 140 -8.32 -3.76 25.07
N PRO A 141 -9.09 -2.77 25.60
CA PRO A 141 -10.52 -2.91 25.88
C PRO A 141 -11.36 -3.30 24.67
N THR A 142 -10.94 -2.86 23.48
CA THR A 142 -11.60 -3.19 22.22
C THR A 142 -10.59 -3.43 21.11
N VAL A 143 -10.95 -4.27 20.14
CA VAL A 143 -10.18 -4.46 18.91
C VAL A 143 -10.05 -3.15 18.14
N TYR A 144 -11.09 -2.30 18.14
CA TYR A 144 -11.05 -0.99 17.49
C TYR A 144 -9.96 -0.08 18.07
N GLU A 145 -9.79 -0.08 19.39
CA GLU A 145 -8.77 0.73 20.04
C GLU A 145 -7.35 0.19 19.80
N ALA A 146 -7.18 -1.13 19.80
CA ALA A 146 -5.92 -1.76 19.38
C ALA A 146 -5.52 -1.36 17.96
N HIS A 147 -6.47 -1.44 17.04
CA HIS A 147 -6.30 -1.03 15.64
C HIS A 147 -5.95 0.46 15.53
N GLY A 148 -6.68 1.33 16.24
CA GLY A 148 -6.42 2.77 16.27
C GLY A 148 -5.02 3.10 16.79
N TYR A 149 -4.59 2.47 17.88
CA TYR A 149 -3.25 2.63 18.43
C TYR A 149 -2.16 2.24 17.41
N PHE A 150 -2.29 1.06 16.79
CA PHE A 150 -1.31 0.57 15.81
C PHE A 150 -1.22 1.50 14.59
N HIS A 151 -2.37 1.87 14.02
CA HIS A 151 -2.41 2.76 12.85
C HIS A 151 -1.93 4.17 13.18
N SER A 152 -2.30 4.72 14.34
CA SER A 152 -1.81 6.04 14.77
C SER A 152 -0.28 6.06 14.88
N THR A 153 0.36 4.93 15.13
CA THR A 153 1.82 4.83 15.34
C THR A 153 2.58 4.54 14.04
N LEU A 154 2.10 3.64 13.18
CA LEU A 154 2.89 3.20 12.01
C LEU A 154 2.48 3.85 10.69
N THR A 155 1.22 4.27 10.57
CA THR A 155 0.70 4.85 9.31
C THR A 155 1.27 6.24 9.01
N PRO A 156 1.44 7.18 9.98
CA PRO A 156 1.92 8.52 9.69
C PRO A 156 3.26 8.61 8.94
N PRO A 157 4.37 7.96 9.38
CA PRO A 157 5.63 8.06 8.66
C PRO A 157 5.56 7.46 7.25
N LEU A 158 4.77 6.39 7.06
CA LEU A 158 4.58 5.76 5.76
C LEU A 158 3.80 6.67 4.80
N VAL A 159 2.68 7.25 5.27
CA VAL A 159 1.87 8.17 4.47
C VAL A 159 2.69 9.39 4.08
N VAL A 160 3.44 9.98 5.02
CA VAL A 160 4.31 11.13 4.71
C VAL A 160 5.39 10.75 3.70
N ALA A 161 6.03 9.60 3.87
CA ALA A 161 7.07 9.15 2.95
C ALA A 161 6.54 8.93 1.52
N ILE A 162 5.40 8.25 1.37
CA ILE A 162 4.78 8.01 0.06
C ILE A 162 4.30 9.34 -0.53
N PHE A 163 3.57 10.15 0.24
CA PHE A 163 2.98 11.40 -0.25
C PHE A 163 4.07 12.40 -0.65
N MET A 164 5.06 12.66 0.20
CA MET A 164 6.16 13.56 -0.15
C MET A 164 7.03 12.99 -1.27
N GLY A 165 7.30 11.68 -1.29
CA GLY A 165 8.07 11.05 -2.37
C GLY A 165 7.42 11.17 -3.75
N VAL A 166 6.09 11.02 -3.80
CA VAL A 166 5.31 11.09 -5.06
C VAL A 166 5.13 12.53 -5.55
N PHE A 167 4.86 13.47 -4.63
CA PHE A 167 4.49 14.85 -4.99
C PHE A 167 5.64 15.86 -4.91
N TRP A 168 6.75 15.55 -4.23
CA TRP A 168 7.85 16.48 -4.01
C TRP A 168 9.19 15.91 -4.49
N LYS A 169 9.63 16.35 -5.69
CA LYS A 169 10.88 15.87 -6.33
C LYS A 169 12.13 15.94 -5.46
N ARG A 170 12.21 16.94 -4.57
CA ARG A 170 13.36 17.15 -3.67
C ARG A 170 13.37 16.22 -2.47
N PHE A 171 12.33 15.41 -2.26
CA PHE A 171 12.23 14.49 -1.14
C PHE A 171 13.15 13.28 -1.35
N SER A 172 14.40 13.42 -0.89
CA SER A 172 15.46 12.44 -1.07
C SER A 172 15.31 11.23 -0.13
N PRO A 173 16.08 10.14 -0.33
CA PRO A 173 16.14 9.02 0.60
C PRO A 173 16.51 9.44 2.04
N ALA A 174 17.32 10.50 2.20
CA ALA A 174 17.62 11.08 3.50
C ALA A 174 16.36 11.68 4.15
N GLY A 175 15.51 12.36 3.38
CA GLY A 175 14.19 12.83 3.82
C GLY A 175 13.28 11.69 4.27
N VAL A 176 13.19 10.62 3.47
CA VAL A 176 12.38 9.43 3.79
C VAL A 176 12.85 8.78 5.10
N ILE A 177 14.11 8.39 5.18
CA ILE A 177 14.65 7.65 6.33
C ILE A 177 14.61 8.49 7.61
N THR A 178 14.90 9.79 7.51
CA THR A 178 14.82 10.69 8.67
C THR A 178 13.38 10.92 9.11
N THR A 179 12.42 10.98 8.18
CA THR A 179 10.99 11.05 8.53
C THR A 179 10.55 9.81 9.30
N PHE A 180 11.02 8.63 8.90
CA PHE A 180 10.76 7.39 9.63
C PHE A 180 11.41 7.40 11.02
N LEU A 181 12.73 7.58 11.11
CA LEU A 181 13.45 7.46 12.38
C LEU A 181 13.23 8.66 13.32
N GLY A 182 13.35 9.88 12.78
CA GLY A 182 13.14 11.13 13.52
C GLY A 182 11.67 11.38 13.84
N GLY A 183 10.75 11.03 12.94
CA GLY A 183 9.31 11.04 13.23
C GLY A 183 8.98 10.09 14.38
N VAL A 184 9.39 8.82 14.30
CA VAL A 184 9.20 7.84 15.39
C VAL A 184 9.81 8.34 16.70
N ALA A 185 10.98 8.98 16.67
CA ALA A 185 11.59 9.57 17.87
C ALA A 185 10.69 10.63 18.52
N LEU A 186 10.12 11.55 17.74
CA LEU A 186 9.17 12.56 18.26
C LEU A 186 7.83 11.96 18.68
N MET A 187 7.39 10.88 18.04
CA MET A 187 6.17 10.15 18.39
C MET A 187 6.32 9.43 19.74
N ILE A 188 7.49 8.82 20.01
CA ILE A 188 7.80 8.21 21.31
C ILE A 188 7.77 9.27 22.42
N ILE A 189 8.37 10.43 22.19
CA ILE A 189 8.33 11.55 23.14
C ILE A 189 6.90 12.04 23.35
N GLY A 190 6.12 12.21 22.27
CA GLY A 190 4.72 12.60 22.38
C GLY A 190 3.88 11.60 23.15
N ALA A 191 4.16 10.30 23.02
CA ALA A 191 3.48 9.25 23.78
C ALA A 191 3.87 9.25 25.28
N ARG A 192 5.11 9.62 25.63
CA ARG A 192 5.58 9.71 27.02
C ARG A 192 5.15 10.99 27.73
N TYR A 193 5.09 12.10 27.00
CA TYR A 193 4.72 13.43 27.53
C TYR A 193 3.50 14.00 26.78
N PRO A 194 2.35 13.31 26.82
CA PRO A 194 1.20 13.65 25.98
C PRO A 194 0.56 14.99 26.36
N GLU A 195 0.64 15.43 27.62
CA GLU A 195 0.16 16.76 28.05
C GLU A 195 0.95 17.89 27.38
N MET A 196 2.25 17.71 27.17
CA MET A 196 3.10 18.75 26.59
C MET A 196 2.97 18.79 25.06
N PHE A 197 2.94 17.63 24.40
CA PHE A 197 3.06 17.55 22.94
C PHE A 197 1.73 17.31 22.22
N ILE A 198 0.81 16.54 22.82
CA ILE A 198 -0.45 16.15 22.17
C ILE A 198 -1.59 17.07 22.60
N SER A 199 -1.62 17.56 23.84
CA SER A 199 -2.67 18.48 24.31
C SER A 199 -2.86 19.73 23.42
N PRO A 200 -1.82 20.35 22.84
CA PRO A 200 -2.03 21.44 21.89
C PRO A 200 -2.90 21.08 20.67
N PHE A 201 -3.06 19.78 20.39
CA PHE A 201 -3.89 19.23 19.32
C PHE A 201 -5.19 18.64 19.82
N ASP A 202 -5.50 18.67 21.12
CA ASP A 202 -6.62 17.91 21.70
C ASP A 202 -8.01 18.36 21.22
N HIS A 203 -8.15 19.57 20.68
CA HIS A 203 -9.41 20.16 20.21
C HIS A 203 -10.57 19.96 21.21
N GLY A 204 -10.28 20.00 22.52
CA GLY A 204 -11.27 19.82 23.59
C GLY A 204 -11.56 18.38 23.98
N ILE A 205 -10.77 17.40 23.51
CA ILE A 205 -10.83 16.01 23.99
C ILE A 205 -10.18 15.94 25.37
N GLU A 206 -10.92 15.44 26.36
CA GLU A 206 -10.39 15.27 27.71
C GLU A 206 -9.31 14.18 27.77
N MET A 207 -8.30 14.42 28.61
CA MET A 207 -7.21 13.49 28.84
C MET A 207 -7.70 12.26 29.63
N ASN A 208 -7.70 11.09 29.01
CA ASN A 208 -7.90 9.84 29.73
C ASN A 208 -6.57 9.38 30.38
N PRO A 209 -6.47 9.25 31.72
CA PRO A 209 -5.23 8.89 32.41
C PRO A 209 -4.64 7.55 31.98
N ASN A 210 -5.49 6.59 31.63
CA ASN A 210 -5.04 5.27 31.20
C ASN A 210 -4.62 5.26 29.73
N ARG A 211 -5.21 6.14 28.90
CA ARG A 211 -5.08 6.13 27.44
C ARG A 211 -5.13 7.55 26.87
N PRO A 212 -4.05 8.32 27.05
CA PRO A 212 -4.03 9.73 26.72
C PRO A 212 -4.23 9.95 25.22
N TYR A 213 -5.25 10.72 24.85
CA TYR A 213 -5.45 11.23 23.49
C TYR A 213 -5.51 10.15 22.39
N SER A 214 -6.19 9.02 22.65
CA SER A 214 -6.18 7.80 21.83
C SER A 214 -6.33 8.05 20.30
N TYR A 215 -7.26 8.91 19.88
CA TYR A 215 -7.47 9.22 18.45
C TYR A 215 -6.64 10.41 17.95
N ILE A 216 -6.58 11.49 18.71
CA ILE A 216 -5.96 12.75 18.29
C ILE A 216 -4.43 12.67 18.21
N ARG A 217 -3.85 11.67 18.88
CA ARG A 217 -2.45 11.26 18.72
C ARG A 217 -2.05 11.02 17.27
N ALA A 218 -2.94 10.48 16.43
CA ALA A 218 -2.64 10.25 15.01
C ALA A 218 -2.36 11.57 14.26
N LEU A 219 -3.08 12.65 14.61
CA LEU A 219 -2.87 13.97 14.02
C LEU A 219 -1.52 14.55 14.44
N TYR A 220 -1.18 14.50 15.74
CA TYR A 220 0.14 14.90 16.22
C TYR A 220 1.26 14.12 15.51
N ASN A 221 1.13 12.79 15.43
CA ASN A 221 2.12 11.93 14.77
C ASN A 221 2.30 12.28 13.29
N LEU A 222 1.22 12.60 12.58
CA LEU A 222 1.28 13.09 11.20
C LEU A 222 2.02 14.42 11.11
N VAL A 223 1.68 15.39 11.98
CA VAL A 223 2.30 16.72 11.98
C VAL A 223 3.81 16.64 12.24
N VAL A 224 4.25 15.83 13.21
CA VAL A 224 5.69 15.69 13.48
C VAL A 224 6.43 14.98 12.35
N CYS A 225 5.86 13.94 11.73
CA CYS A 225 6.45 13.30 10.56
C CYS A 225 6.56 14.27 9.39
N VAL A 226 5.50 15.03 9.09
CA VAL A 226 5.52 16.09 8.05
C VAL A 226 6.59 17.14 8.38
N GLY A 227 6.64 17.61 9.63
CA GLY A 227 7.60 18.61 10.07
C GLY A 227 9.05 18.15 9.89
N VAL A 228 9.37 16.91 10.27
CA VAL A 228 10.71 16.32 10.07
C VAL A 228 11.03 16.19 8.58
N GLY A 229 10.09 15.70 7.77
CA GLY A 229 10.27 15.58 6.32
C GLY A 229 10.53 16.92 5.64
N LEU A 230 9.74 17.95 5.98
CA LEU A 230 9.93 19.32 5.51
C LEU A 230 11.29 19.88 5.92
N PHE A 231 11.66 19.73 7.19
CA PHE A 231 12.92 20.24 7.74
C PHE A 231 14.13 19.66 7.00
N VAL A 232 14.17 18.34 6.83
CA VAL A 232 15.29 17.65 6.17
C VAL A 232 15.35 18.03 4.69
N THR A 233 14.21 18.11 4.02
CA THR A 233 14.14 18.48 2.61
C THR A 233 14.61 19.91 2.37
N TYR A 234 14.22 20.85 3.25
CA TYR A 234 14.64 22.24 3.16
C TYR A 234 16.13 22.43 3.47
N THR A 235 16.66 21.68 4.45
CA THR A 235 18.07 21.74 4.85
C THR A 235 19.01 20.87 3.99
N SER A 236 18.48 20.14 3.00
CA SER A 236 19.23 19.22 2.12
C SER A 236 20.47 19.87 1.48
N SER A 237 20.37 21.14 1.03
CA SER A 237 21.51 21.85 0.43
C SER A 237 22.66 22.09 1.41
N LEU A 238 22.35 22.38 2.68
CA LEU A 238 23.34 22.55 3.74
C LEU A 238 23.98 21.20 4.10
N GLN A 239 23.17 20.14 4.21
CA GLN A 239 23.63 18.78 4.46
C GLN A 239 24.63 18.33 3.38
N ASN A 240 24.29 18.54 2.10
CA ASN A 240 25.18 18.18 0.98
C ASN A 240 26.51 18.92 1.06
N ARG A 241 26.51 20.24 1.30
CA ARG A 241 27.75 21.02 1.47
C ARG A 241 28.61 20.50 2.61
N PHE A 242 27.99 20.19 3.75
CA PHE A 242 28.69 19.65 4.92
C PHE A 242 29.29 18.28 4.63
N ILE A 243 28.55 17.39 3.96
CA ILE A 243 29.04 16.06 3.58
C ILE A 243 30.17 16.13 2.56
N THR A 244 30.09 17.03 1.56
CA THR A 244 31.21 17.26 0.63
C THR A 244 32.46 17.72 1.37
N TRP A 245 32.32 18.59 2.37
CA TRP A 245 33.43 19.02 3.21
C TRP A 245 34.01 17.86 4.05
N ILE A 246 33.17 17.02 4.67
CA ILE A 246 33.61 15.84 5.42
C ILE A 246 34.36 14.86 4.51
N ARG A 247 33.84 14.59 3.30
CA ARG A 247 34.49 13.68 2.33
C ARG A 247 35.88 14.17 1.91
N ASN A 248 36.10 15.48 1.90
CA ASN A 248 37.40 16.08 1.58
C ASN A 248 38.39 16.11 2.76
N THR A 249 37.95 15.74 3.96
CA THR A 249 38.78 15.71 5.16
C THR A 249 39.43 14.33 5.33
N LYS A 250 40.72 14.28 5.70
CA LYS A 250 41.45 13.01 5.92
C LYS A 250 40.78 12.06 6.93
N ASN A 251 40.05 12.64 7.91
CA ASN A 251 39.31 11.91 8.95
C ASN A 251 37.79 11.83 8.68
N GLY A 252 37.33 11.99 7.43
CA GLY A 252 35.90 12.02 7.12
C GLY A 252 35.15 10.74 7.52
N GLN A 253 35.67 9.57 7.16
CA GLN A 253 35.08 8.27 7.49
C GLN A 253 34.96 8.00 9.01
N PRO A 254 36.02 8.18 9.84
CA PRO A 254 35.90 7.95 11.29
C PRO A 254 34.94 8.94 11.97
N ILE A 255 34.86 10.20 11.51
CA ILE A 255 33.88 11.17 12.01
C ILE A 255 32.46 10.68 11.75
N MET A 256 32.18 10.22 10.52
CA MET A 256 30.85 9.72 10.17
C MET A 256 30.48 8.43 10.90
N LEU A 257 31.45 7.54 11.14
CA LEU A 257 31.23 6.35 11.95
C LEU A 257 30.84 6.71 13.39
N LEU A 258 31.52 7.69 14.00
CA LEU A 258 31.20 8.18 15.34
C LEU A 258 29.79 8.81 15.38
N ILE A 259 29.43 9.60 14.38
CA ILE A 259 28.07 10.15 14.24
C ILE A 259 27.05 9.02 14.13
N SER A 260 27.28 7.99 13.31
CA SER A 260 26.38 6.84 13.18
C SER A 260 26.20 6.08 14.49
N ILE A 261 27.29 5.79 15.21
CA ILE A 261 27.24 5.08 16.50
C ILE A 261 26.48 5.91 17.53
N SER A 262 26.80 7.21 17.64
CA SER A 262 26.12 8.11 18.59
C SER A 262 24.63 8.24 18.30
N THR A 263 24.24 8.34 17.03
CA THR A 263 22.84 8.42 16.60
C THR A 263 22.09 7.12 16.89
N THR A 264 22.73 5.98 16.64
CA THR A 264 22.14 4.66 16.91
C THR A 264 21.95 4.45 18.40
N LEU A 265 22.94 4.82 19.21
CA LEU A 265 22.86 4.79 20.67
C LEU A 265 21.77 5.74 21.17
N ALA A 266 21.70 6.96 20.66
CA ALA A 266 20.66 7.93 21.00
C ALA A 266 19.26 7.40 20.71
N PHE A 267 19.04 6.83 19.52
CA PHE A 267 17.76 6.23 19.15
C PHE A 267 17.42 5.02 20.03
N PHE A 268 18.39 4.16 20.34
CA PHE A 268 18.18 3.01 21.23
C PHE A 268 17.82 3.45 22.65
N LEU A 269 18.58 4.38 23.25
CA LEU A 269 18.31 4.92 24.58
C LEU A 269 16.93 5.58 24.65
N LEU A 270 16.54 6.28 23.58
CA LEU A 270 15.21 6.86 23.44
C LEU A 270 14.15 5.76 23.42
N VAL A 271 14.25 4.74 22.56
CA VAL A 271 13.25 3.67 22.44
C VAL A 271 13.02 2.95 23.77
N PHE A 272 14.09 2.64 24.50
CA PHE A 272 13.99 1.90 25.77
C PHE A 272 13.77 2.78 27.01
N GLY A 273 13.84 4.12 26.88
CA GLY A 273 13.56 5.04 28.00
C GLY A 273 14.55 4.91 29.16
N ILE A 274 15.82 4.61 28.87
CA ILE A 274 16.83 4.27 29.90
C ILE A 274 17.37 5.52 30.62
N THR A 275 17.22 6.69 30.02
CA THR A 275 17.93 7.92 30.42
C THR A 275 16.98 9.09 30.63
N THR A 276 17.37 10.05 31.47
CA THR A 276 16.57 11.24 31.80
C THR A 276 16.60 12.35 30.74
N PHE A 277 17.57 12.34 29.81
CA PHE A 277 17.74 13.37 28.77
C PHE A 277 16.94 13.07 27.49
N GLU A 278 15.69 12.63 27.64
CA GLU A 278 14.89 12.10 26.53
C GLU A 278 14.63 13.12 25.43
N PHE A 279 14.51 14.42 25.76
CA PHE A 279 14.26 15.49 24.79
C PHE A 279 15.43 15.79 23.85
N PHE A 280 16.66 15.40 24.22
CA PHE A 280 17.85 15.68 23.40
C PHE A 280 18.04 14.66 22.27
N PHE A 281 17.65 13.40 22.47
CA PHE A 281 17.87 12.35 21.48
C PHE A 281 17.11 12.53 20.16
N PRO A 282 15.82 12.96 20.14
CA PRO A 282 15.15 13.24 18.87
C PRO A 282 15.89 14.30 18.04
N VAL A 283 16.45 15.33 18.70
CA VAL A 283 17.24 16.37 18.02
C VAL A 283 18.49 15.76 17.37
N ILE A 284 19.22 14.90 18.09
CA ILE A 284 20.37 14.17 17.54
C ILE A 284 19.93 13.35 16.32
N VAL A 285 18.85 12.57 16.45
CA VAL A 285 18.35 11.70 15.37
C VAL A 285 17.97 12.53 14.14
N ILE A 286 17.21 13.61 14.31
CA ILE A 286 16.75 14.46 13.20
C ILE A 286 17.91 15.18 12.51
N LEU A 287 18.95 15.58 13.24
CA LEU A 287 20.11 16.28 12.67
C LEU A 287 21.12 15.33 12.03
N PHE A 288 21.35 14.15 12.61
CA PHE A 288 22.46 13.28 12.19
C PHE A 288 22.04 12.18 11.21
N VAL A 289 20.83 11.62 11.30
CA VAL A 289 20.33 10.65 10.32
C VAL A 289 20.46 11.15 8.86
N PRO A 290 20.05 12.38 8.50
CA PRO A 290 20.14 12.81 7.11
C PRO A 290 21.60 12.95 6.64
N LEU A 291 22.54 13.27 7.53
CA LEU A 291 23.97 13.31 7.23
C LEU A 291 24.52 11.90 6.97
N ILE A 292 24.13 10.92 7.79
CA ILE A 292 24.52 9.51 7.63
C ILE A 292 24.01 8.98 6.29
N VAL A 293 22.71 9.18 6.00
CA VAL A 293 22.09 8.69 4.76
C VAL A 293 22.72 9.36 3.54
N THR A 294 22.97 10.67 3.59
CA THR A 294 23.62 11.39 2.49
C THR A 294 25.08 10.97 2.29
N TYR A 295 25.80 10.63 3.38
CA TYR A 295 27.20 10.22 3.28
C TYR A 295 27.37 8.81 2.71
N PHE A 296 26.62 7.83 3.22
CA PHE A 296 26.72 6.42 2.82
C PHE A 296 25.82 6.05 1.63
N GLY A 297 24.75 6.81 1.43
CA GLY A 297 23.84 6.65 0.30
C GLY A 297 24.46 7.18 -1.00
N HIS A 298 24.22 6.45 -2.07
CA HIS A 298 24.46 6.91 -3.43
C HIS A 298 23.10 7.35 -3.97
N TYR A 299 22.87 8.67 -4.04
CA TYR A 299 21.62 9.24 -4.54
C TYR A 299 21.88 10.03 -5.81
N ASP A 300 21.23 9.61 -6.88
CA ASP A 300 21.11 10.34 -8.13
C ASP A 300 19.64 10.72 -8.30
N GLU A 301 19.36 12.03 -8.33
CA GLU A 301 17.99 12.56 -8.36
C GLU A 301 17.25 12.13 -9.63
N GLU A 302 17.93 12.09 -10.79
CA GLU A 302 17.29 11.76 -12.06
C GLU A 302 16.92 10.27 -12.10
N LEU A 303 17.87 9.39 -11.77
CA LEU A 303 17.63 7.95 -11.75
C LEU A 303 16.60 7.55 -10.69
N ALA A 304 16.52 8.27 -9.58
CA ALA A 304 15.64 7.93 -8.47
C ALA A 304 14.22 8.53 -8.58
N THR A 305 13.99 9.54 -9.43
CA THR A 305 12.69 10.24 -9.48
C THR A 305 12.02 10.25 -10.86
N ASN A 306 12.76 9.99 -11.94
CA ASN A 306 12.18 9.93 -13.27
C ASN A 306 11.24 8.72 -13.42
N GLY A 307 10.01 8.95 -13.87
CA GLY A 307 8.95 7.93 -13.92
C GLY A 307 8.35 7.52 -12.57
N LEU A 308 8.80 8.07 -11.44
CA LEU A 308 8.36 7.69 -10.09
C LEU A 308 7.62 8.80 -9.34
N THR A 309 7.52 10.00 -9.92
CA THR A 309 6.79 11.14 -9.34
C THR A 309 5.66 11.58 -10.25
N VAL A 310 4.67 12.30 -9.71
CA VAL A 310 3.53 12.82 -10.51
C VAL A 310 4.00 13.73 -11.65
N TRP A 311 5.14 14.39 -11.47
CA TRP A 311 5.72 15.30 -12.44
C TRP A 311 6.39 14.62 -13.63
N SER A 312 6.72 13.33 -13.51
CA SER A 312 7.39 12.53 -14.53
C SER A 312 6.50 11.37 -15.00
N ILE A 313 5.18 11.52 -14.88
CA ILE A 313 4.20 10.47 -15.23
C ILE A 313 4.26 10.06 -16.71
N ALA A 314 4.64 10.97 -17.60
CA ALA A 314 4.85 10.65 -19.01
C ALA A 314 6.02 9.65 -19.21
N ALA A 315 7.11 9.81 -18.45
CA ALA A 315 8.20 8.85 -18.43
C ALA A 315 7.77 7.52 -17.80
N ALA A 316 6.91 7.55 -16.78
CA ALA A 316 6.33 6.34 -16.19
C ALA A 316 5.50 5.55 -17.22
N LYS A 317 4.65 6.24 -17.99
CA LYS A 317 3.87 5.63 -19.08
C LYS A 317 4.76 5.06 -20.17
N ALA A 318 5.78 5.81 -20.60
CA ALA A 318 6.73 5.33 -21.60
C ALA A 318 7.51 4.09 -21.11
N ALA A 319 7.91 4.06 -19.84
CA ALA A 319 8.57 2.91 -19.23
C ALA A 319 7.62 1.70 -19.10
N PHE A 320 6.34 1.93 -18.78
CA PHE A 320 5.33 0.88 -18.72
C PHE A 320 5.05 0.27 -20.09
N LYS A 321 4.90 1.11 -21.12
CA LYS A 321 4.68 0.67 -22.51
C LYS A 321 5.94 0.09 -23.16
N GLY A 322 7.13 0.55 -22.75
CA GLY A 322 8.41 0.25 -23.40
C GLY A 322 8.69 1.07 -24.67
N SER A 323 7.77 1.95 -25.06
CA SER A 323 7.86 2.82 -26.25
C SER A 323 7.14 4.15 -26.01
N THR A 324 7.13 5.04 -27.02
CA THR A 324 6.44 6.33 -26.91
C THR A 324 4.92 6.11 -26.76
N PRO A 325 4.27 6.65 -25.71
CA PRO A 325 2.82 6.53 -25.54
C PRO A 325 2.04 7.27 -26.64
N ASN A 326 1.00 6.63 -27.15
CA ASN A 326 0.04 7.18 -28.10
C ASN A 326 -1.23 7.62 -27.35
N GLU A 327 -1.27 8.89 -26.96
CA GLU A 327 -2.36 9.48 -26.15
C GLU A 327 -3.58 9.93 -26.98
N LEU A 328 -3.61 9.70 -28.30
CA LEU A 328 -4.75 10.08 -29.12
C LEU A 328 -6.00 9.28 -28.71
N VAL A 329 -7.15 9.93 -28.57
CA VAL A 329 -8.38 9.25 -28.15
C VAL A 329 -9.05 8.59 -29.36
N GLY A 330 -9.17 7.27 -29.33
CA GLY A 330 -9.88 6.48 -30.33
C GLY A 330 -11.31 6.12 -29.94
N GLU A 331 -12.07 5.62 -30.92
CA GLU A 331 -13.36 4.97 -30.67
C GLU A 331 -13.19 3.58 -30.06
N LYS A 332 -14.20 3.10 -29.32
CA LYS A 332 -14.30 1.67 -28.99
C LYS A 332 -14.95 0.95 -30.16
N VAL A 333 -14.37 -0.15 -30.59
CA VAL A 333 -14.89 -0.95 -31.72
C VAL A 333 -15.39 -2.31 -31.23
N GLU A 334 -16.49 -2.76 -31.84
CA GLU A 334 -17.02 -4.10 -31.63
C GLU A 334 -16.38 -5.04 -32.65
N VAL A 335 -15.83 -6.15 -32.18
CA VAL A 335 -15.12 -7.13 -33.01
C VAL A 335 -15.52 -8.56 -32.66
N HIS A 336 -15.43 -9.45 -33.64
CA HIS A 336 -15.50 -10.89 -33.44
C HIS A 336 -14.10 -11.47 -33.49
N PHE A 337 -13.76 -12.33 -32.54
CA PHE A 337 -12.44 -12.95 -32.56
C PHE A 337 -12.40 -14.16 -33.49
N LYS A 338 -11.25 -14.35 -34.15
CA LYS A 338 -10.88 -15.60 -34.81
C LYS A 338 -9.55 -16.08 -34.23
N LEU A 339 -9.44 -17.40 -34.07
CA LEU A 339 -8.18 -18.00 -33.63
C LEU A 339 -7.19 -18.00 -34.79
N LEU A 340 -6.00 -17.46 -34.53
CA LEU A 340 -4.83 -17.61 -35.38
C LEU A 340 -3.81 -18.42 -34.59
N ASP A 341 -3.42 -19.57 -35.13
CA ASP A 341 -2.48 -20.48 -34.47
C ASP A 341 -1.06 -19.92 -34.64
N ASN A 342 -0.67 -19.02 -33.73
CA ASN A 342 0.65 -18.42 -33.68
C ASN A 342 1.11 -18.24 -32.22
N ASP A 343 2.42 -18.21 -32.02
CA ASP A 343 3.04 -17.96 -30.70
C ASP A 343 3.27 -16.46 -30.45
N ILE A 344 2.62 -15.59 -31.22
CA ILE A 344 2.82 -14.14 -31.11
C ILE A 344 1.83 -13.61 -30.07
N ASP A 345 2.35 -13.00 -29.00
CA ASP A 345 1.58 -12.34 -27.94
C ASP A 345 1.06 -10.96 -28.39
N LYS A 346 0.42 -10.92 -29.56
CA LYS A 346 -0.16 -9.73 -30.17
C LYS A 346 -1.50 -10.05 -30.79
N VAL A 347 -2.38 -9.06 -30.82
CA VAL A 347 -3.69 -9.17 -31.45
C VAL A 347 -3.73 -8.36 -32.74
N LEU A 348 -4.27 -8.94 -33.80
CA LEU A 348 -4.28 -8.34 -35.13
C LEU A 348 -5.68 -7.82 -35.40
N PHE A 349 -5.76 -6.57 -35.86
CA PHE A 349 -7.02 -5.90 -36.18
C PHE A 349 -7.02 -5.44 -37.64
N SER A 350 -8.21 -5.12 -38.15
CA SER A 350 -8.34 -4.57 -39.50
C SER A 350 -7.73 -3.16 -39.59
N LYS A 351 -7.23 -2.77 -40.77
CA LYS A 351 -6.73 -1.40 -41.01
C LYS A 351 -7.77 -0.32 -40.67
N ASN A 352 -9.05 -0.60 -40.95
CA ASN A 352 -10.14 0.31 -40.64
C ASN A 352 -10.35 0.41 -39.11
N ASP A 353 -10.34 -0.72 -38.40
CA ASP A 353 -10.52 -0.73 -36.94
C ASP A 353 -9.35 -0.06 -36.20
N LEU A 354 -8.10 -0.27 -36.63
CA LEU A 354 -6.95 0.49 -36.11
C LEU A 354 -7.15 2.00 -36.31
N SER A 355 -7.57 2.42 -37.50
CA SER A 355 -7.80 3.83 -37.80
C SER A 355 -8.89 4.44 -36.91
N ARG A 356 -10.01 3.73 -36.72
CA ARG A 356 -11.10 4.15 -35.83
C ARG A 356 -10.68 4.24 -34.37
N MET A 357 -9.86 3.30 -33.91
CA MET A 357 -9.25 3.33 -32.58
C MET A 357 -8.08 4.31 -32.47
N THR A 358 -7.67 4.94 -33.58
CA THR A 358 -6.47 5.79 -33.66
C THR A 358 -5.25 5.06 -33.04
N ALA A 359 -5.14 3.76 -33.33
CA ALA A 359 -4.14 2.85 -32.79
C ALA A 359 -3.02 2.60 -33.81
N GLU A 360 -1.81 2.44 -33.31
CA GLU A 360 -0.61 2.09 -34.07
C GLU A 360 -0.09 0.70 -33.65
N VAL A 361 0.74 0.09 -34.49
CA VAL A 361 1.36 -1.20 -34.17
C VAL A 361 2.28 -1.03 -32.95
N GLY A 362 2.09 -1.88 -31.94
CA GLY A 362 2.78 -1.80 -30.65
C GLY A 362 2.10 -0.93 -29.59
N ASP A 363 0.94 -0.32 -29.89
CA ASP A 363 0.08 0.25 -28.85
C ASP A 363 -0.54 -0.86 -27.99
N LEU A 364 -0.93 -0.52 -26.76
CA LEU A 364 -1.63 -1.44 -25.86
C LEU A 364 -3.14 -1.44 -26.13
N VAL A 365 -3.72 -2.64 -26.08
CA VAL A 365 -5.15 -2.86 -26.30
C VAL A 365 -5.77 -3.63 -25.15
N TYR A 366 -6.94 -3.15 -24.74
CA TYR A 366 -7.83 -3.84 -23.84
C TYR A 366 -8.97 -4.48 -24.63
N LEU A 367 -9.05 -5.80 -24.59
CA LEU A 367 -10.10 -6.60 -25.20
C LEU A 367 -11.01 -7.16 -24.11
N SER A 368 -12.31 -6.93 -24.22
CA SER A 368 -13.28 -7.32 -23.19
C SER A 368 -14.57 -7.85 -23.78
N ASP A 369 -15.30 -8.69 -23.03
CA ASP A 369 -16.63 -9.15 -23.43
C ASP A 369 -17.61 -7.98 -23.57
N LYS A 370 -18.43 -7.99 -24.63
CA LYS A 370 -19.45 -6.95 -24.88
C LYS A 370 -20.45 -6.78 -23.73
N ARG A 371 -20.72 -7.83 -22.96
CA ARG A 371 -21.61 -7.77 -21.79
C ARG A 371 -20.90 -7.00 -20.69
N LYS A 372 -21.39 -5.80 -20.40
CA LYS A 372 -20.78 -4.87 -19.42
C LYS A 372 -20.48 -5.47 -18.05
N TRP A 373 -21.27 -6.45 -17.58
CA TRP A 373 -21.05 -7.11 -16.28
C TRP A 373 -19.98 -8.23 -16.32
N LEU A 374 -19.59 -8.70 -17.51
CA LEU A 374 -18.50 -9.66 -17.70
C LEU A 374 -17.23 -9.01 -18.23
N GLY A 375 -17.29 -7.78 -18.75
CA GLY A 375 -16.14 -7.12 -19.38
C GLY A 375 -14.88 -7.08 -18.52
N GLY A 376 -14.98 -6.96 -17.18
CA GLY A 376 -13.81 -7.02 -16.30
C GLY A 376 -13.37 -8.44 -15.87
N LEU A 377 -14.26 -9.43 -15.99
CA LEU A 377 -13.99 -10.84 -15.65
C LEU A 377 -13.49 -11.63 -16.87
N LYS A 378 -13.90 -11.21 -18.06
CA LYS A 378 -13.58 -11.79 -19.35
C LYS A 378 -12.90 -10.71 -20.20
N SER A 379 -11.62 -10.51 -19.95
CA SER A 379 -10.81 -9.53 -20.66
C SER A 379 -9.33 -9.88 -20.66
N ILE A 380 -8.60 -9.31 -21.61
CA ILE A 380 -7.15 -9.35 -21.69
C ILE A 380 -6.57 -7.97 -21.99
N HIS A 381 -5.31 -7.79 -21.61
CA HIS A 381 -4.45 -6.72 -22.13
C HIS A 381 -3.43 -7.37 -23.07
N SER A 382 -3.21 -6.77 -24.24
CA SER A 382 -2.22 -7.24 -25.23
C SER A 382 -1.68 -6.05 -26.03
N GLU A 383 -0.88 -6.31 -27.06
CA GLU A 383 -0.36 -5.32 -27.99
C GLU A 383 -1.00 -5.44 -29.38
N TYR A 384 -1.20 -4.32 -30.08
CA TYR A 384 -1.57 -4.33 -31.49
C TYR A 384 -0.42 -4.87 -32.34
N GLY A 385 -0.69 -5.92 -33.13
CA GLY A 385 0.23 -6.43 -34.15
C GLY A 385 -0.04 -5.83 -35.53
N GLU A 386 0.51 -6.50 -36.56
CA GLU A 386 0.37 -6.07 -37.95
C GLU A 386 -1.11 -6.08 -38.41
N PRO A 387 -1.56 -5.05 -39.14
CA PRO A 387 -2.96 -4.93 -39.52
C PRO A 387 -3.33 -5.87 -40.69
N HIS A 388 -4.59 -6.29 -40.73
CA HIS A 388 -5.17 -7.07 -41.83
C HIS A 388 -6.34 -6.34 -42.51
N ASP A 389 -6.97 -6.97 -43.51
CA ASP A 389 -8.02 -6.34 -44.33
C ASP A 389 -9.46 -6.77 -43.95
N GLU A 390 -9.64 -7.80 -43.11
CA GLU A 390 -10.97 -8.22 -42.64
C GLU A 390 -11.57 -7.31 -41.54
N GLU A 391 -12.54 -6.48 -41.88
CA GLU A 391 -13.21 -5.58 -40.91
C GLU A 391 -14.02 -6.32 -39.83
N GLY A 392 -14.00 -5.79 -38.61
CA GLY A 392 -14.77 -6.33 -37.49
C GLY A 392 -14.27 -7.68 -36.97
N ILE A 393 -13.11 -8.15 -37.46
CA ILE A 393 -12.44 -9.35 -37.00
C ILE A 393 -11.19 -8.96 -36.22
N VAL A 394 -10.96 -9.60 -35.08
CA VAL A 394 -9.69 -9.58 -34.36
C VAL A 394 -9.08 -10.98 -34.34
N TYR A 395 -7.83 -11.11 -34.75
CA TYR A 395 -7.10 -12.37 -34.61
C TYR A 395 -6.42 -12.44 -33.25
N ILE A 396 -6.70 -13.51 -32.50
CA ILE A 396 -6.12 -13.80 -31.19
C ILE A 396 -5.53 -15.22 -31.19
N ASN A 397 -4.53 -15.48 -30.34
CA ASN A 397 -3.97 -16.81 -30.17
C ASN A 397 -4.74 -17.61 -29.09
N ARG A 398 -4.29 -18.84 -28.82
CA ARG A 398 -4.91 -19.73 -27.81
C ARG A 398 -4.78 -19.16 -26.39
N ASP A 399 -3.61 -18.60 -26.06
CA ASP A 399 -3.33 -18.06 -24.73
C ASP A 399 -4.23 -16.86 -24.41
N HIS A 400 -4.48 -15.99 -25.38
CA HIS A 400 -5.43 -14.88 -25.28
C HIS A 400 -6.85 -15.37 -25.00
N LEU A 401 -7.29 -16.44 -25.67
CA LEU A 401 -8.62 -17.02 -25.47
C LEU A 401 -8.76 -17.59 -24.05
N ASP A 402 -7.76 -18.36 -23.62
CA ASP A 402 -7.78 -19.06 -22.33
C ASP A 402 -7.63 -18.07 -21.16
N HIS A 403 -6.77 -17.07 -21.27
CA HIS A 403 -6.65 -15.99 -20.27
C HIS A 403 -7.88 -15.08 -20.24
N GLY A 404 -8.44 -14.75 -21.41
CA GLY A 404 -9.63 -13.90 -21.53
C GLY A 404 -10.93 -14.60 -21.19
N LEU A 405 -10.95 -15.94 -21.12
CA LEU A 405 -12.14 -16.77 -20.93
C LEU A 405 -13.27 -16.40 -21.90
N PHE A 406 -12.93 -16.04 -23.14
CA PHE A 406 -13.92 -15.57 -24.12
C PHE A 406 -14.80 -16.71 -24.62
N ASP A 407 -16.08 -16.42 -24.85
CA ASP A 407 -17.03 -17.41 -25.38
C ASP A 407 -17.06 -17.35 -26.92
N GLU A 408 -16.91 -18.50 -27.58
CA GLU A 408 -17.01 -18.58 -29.04
C GLU A 408 -18.33 -18.01 -29.58
N GLY A 409 -18.24 -17.25 -30.68
CA GLY A 409 -19.40 -16.63 -31.34
C GLY A 409 -19.93 -15.37 -30.64
N ARG A 410 -19.32 -14.91 -29.54
CA ARG A 410 -19.66 -13.64 -28.91
C ARG A 410 -18.77 -12.50 -29.42
N SER A 411 -19.35 -11.31 -29.52
CA SER A 411 -18.60 -10.10 -29.83
C SER A 411 -17.82 -9.62 -28.61
N LEU A 412 -16.66 -9.04 -28.87
CA LEU A 412 -15.81 -8.34 -27.92
C LEU A 412 -15.84 -6.84 -28.20
N ILE A 413 -15.43 -6.05 -27.21
CA ILE A 413 -15.15 -4.64 -27.33
C ILE A 413 -13.64 -4.46 -27.20
N ALA A 414 -13.05 -3.82 -28.21
CA ALA A 414 -11.66 -3.40 -28.17
C ALA A 414 -11.56 -1.90 -27.88
N GLU A 415 -10.62 -1.56 -27.00
CA GLU A 415 -10.29 -0.18 -26.62
C GLU A 415 -8.77 -0.02 -26.57
N LYS A 416 -8.25 1.02 -27.24
CA LYS A 416 -6.85 1.40 -27.12
C LYS A 416 -6.57 2.00 -25.75
N GLU A 417 -5.52 1.53 -25.07
CA GLU A 417 -5.10 2.06 -23.77
C GLU A 417 -4.04 3.16 -23.88
N MET A 418 -2.91 2.89 -24.55
CA MET A 418 -1.78 3.82 -24.69
C MET A 418 -0.77 3.42 -25.76
#